data_AF-A0A1E5JV70-F1
#
_entry.id   AF-A0A1E5JV70-F1
#
_cell.length_a   1.000
_cell.length_b   1.000
_cell.length_c   1.000
_cell.angle_alpha   90.00
_cell.angle_beta   90.00
_cell.angle_gamma   90.00
#
_symmetry.space_group_name_H-M   'P 1'
#
loop_
_entity.id
_entity.type
_entity.pdbx_description
1 polymer ?
#
loop_
_entity_poly.entity_id
_entity_poly.type
_entity_poly.pdbx_seq_one_letter_code
_entity_poly.pdbx_strand_id
1 'polypeptide(L)'
;MAKTLEELKKIINEQEAALIIKAQQQQLSLIEQQAFEKLRVRLSDEEGMDELPSVDMLQKIHMKPSSFEIQSVTKEALTKIFASFEEQFGKENIHGDCLQFPDHNKADTFFRQQANDSHAFLFKEVNSDNYAFSDGKGHYKMGCKADIISYCKKNSLELPDYFNTEPSDEQEHSPAVLN
;
A
#
# COMPACT_ATOMS: atom_id res chain seq x y z
N MET A 1 22.80 -21.01 -23.14
CA MET A 1 21.78 -20.14 -23.78
C MET A 1 20.34 -20.47 -23.39
N ALA A 2 20.07 -21.46 -22.50
CA ALA A 2 18.71 -21.78 -22.04
C ALA A 2 18.21 -20.91 -20.86
N LYS A 3 19.12 -20.37 -20.03
CA LYS A 3 18.77 -19.54 -18.86
C LYS A 3 18.05 -18.23 -19.22
N THR A 4 18.36 -17.66 -20.37
CA THR A 4 17.74 -16.41 -20.84
C THR A 4 16.28 -16.62 -21.27
N LEU A 5 15.90 -17.81 -21.72
CA LEU A 5 14.56 -18.08 -22.26
C LEU A 5 13.52 -18.32 -21.15
N GLU A 6 13.92 -18.94 -20.05
CA GLU A 6 13.07 -19.08 -18.85
C GLU A 6 12.88 -17.75 -18.11
N GLU A 7 13.93 -16.94 -18.01
CA GLU A 7 13.82 -15.58 -17.45
C GLU A 7 12.94 -14.68 -18.34
N LEU A 8 13.07 -14.80 -19.67
CA LEU A 8 12.17 -14.12 -20.62
C LEU A 8 10.72 -14.60 -20.49
N LYS A 9 10.47 -15.90 -20.33
CA LYS A 9 9.11 -16.44 -20.08
C LYS A 9 8.53 -15.94 -18.76
N LYS A 10 9.35 -15.83 -17.71
CA LYS A 10 8.94 -15.31 -16.41
C LYS A 10 8.58 -13.82 -16.47
N ILE A 11 9.38 -13.01 -17.16
CA ILE A 11 9.12 -11.58 -17.37
C ILE A 11 7.87 -11.35 -18.23
N ILE A 12 7.68 -12.19 -19.25
CA ILE A 12 6.48 -12.17 -20.09
C ILE A 12 5.24 -12.48 -19.24
N ASN A 13 5.24 -13.56 -18.45
CA ASN A 13 4.12 -13.90 -17.57
C ASN A 13 3.77 -12.78 -16.55
N GLU A 14 4.77 -12.09 -16.00
CA GLU A 14 4.56 -10.99 -15.05
C GLU A 14 3.93 -9.74 -15.72
N GLN A 15 4.36 -9.41 -16.95
CA GLN A 15 3.78 -8.31 -17.73
C GLN A 15 2.38 -8.64 -18.27
N GLU A 16 2.15 -9.91 -18.62
CA GLU A 16 0.88 -10.44 -19.09
C GLU A 16 -0.17 -10.41 -17.98
N ALA A 17 0.18 -10.86 -16.78
CA ALA A 17 -0.69 -10.77 -15.59
C ALA A 17 -1.05 -9.32 -15.25
N ALA A 18 -0.10 -8.39 -15.33
CA ALA A 18 -0.34 -6.97 -15.06
C ALA A 18 -1.35 -6.34 -16.05
N LEU A 19 -1.32 -6.77 -17.32
CA LEU A 19 -2.24 -6.32 -18.36
C LEU A 19 -3.66 -6.89 -18.18
N ILE A 20 -3.79 -8.17 -17.81
CA ILE A 20 -5.11 -8.80 -17.54
C ILE A 20 -5.79 -8.14 -16.33
N ILE A 21 -5.02 -7.82 -15.29
CA ILE A 21 -5.52 -7.23 -14.05
C ILE A 21 -5.97 -5.78 -14.28
N LYS A 22 -5.21 -4.99 -15.06
CA LYS A 22 -5.64 -3.63 -15.45
C LYS A 22 -6.87 -3.63 -16.34
N ALA A 23 -7.04 -4.65 -17.19
CA ALA A 23 -8.19 -4.80 -18.07
C ALA A 23 -9.54 -4.87 -17.34
N GLN A 24 -9.53 -5.40 -16.10
CA GLN A 24 -10.74 -5.59 -15.30
C GLN A 24 -11.05 -4.41 -14.38
N GLN A 25 -10.10 -3.51 -14.10
CA GLN A 25 -10.28 -2.41 -13.13
C GLN A 25 -10.48 -1.02 -13.76
N GLN A 26 -10.04 -0.76 -15.00
CA GLN A 26 -10.29 0.50 -15.73
C GLN A 26 -10.34 0.28 -17.25
N GLN A 27 -10.99 1.19 -18.00
CA GLN A 27 -10.98 1.18 -19.48
C GLN A 27 -9.53 1.27 -19.99
N LEU A 28 -8.99 0.15 -20.47
CA LEU A 28 -7.67 0.07 -21.10
C LEU A 28 -7.54 1.09 -22.24
N SER A 29 -6.36 1.69 -22.39
CA SER A 29 -6.05 2.47 -23.59
C SER A 29 -5.98 1.57 -24.82
N LEU A 30 -6.19 2.13 -26.02
CA LEU A 30 -6.22 1.39 -27.28
C LEU A 30 -4.95 0.54 -27.52
N ILE A 31 -3.79 1.03 -27.06
CA ILE A 31 -2.50 0.36 -27.19
C ILE A 31 -2.44 -0.89 -26.29
N GLU A 32 -3.01 -0.81 -25.09
CA GLU A 32 -3.04 -1.91 -24.11
C GLU A 32 -4.08 -2.98 -24.48
N GLN A 33 -5.22 -2.59 -25.06
CA GLN A 33 -6.20 -3.53 -25.62
C GLN A 33 -5.60 -4.37 -26.75
N GLN A 34 -4.85 -3.73 -27.64
CA GLN A 34 -4.16 -4.42 -28.74
C GLN A 34 -3.05 -5.35 -28.26
N ALA A 35 -2.35 -4.98 -27.18
CA ALA A 35 -1.34 -5.83 -26.56
C ALA A 35 -1.99 -7.08 -25.92
N PHE A 36 -3.10 -6.90 -25.21
CA PHE A 36 -3.88 -7.98 -24.58
C PHE A 36 -4.50 -8.94 -25.60
N GLU A 37 -5.02 -8.42 -26.72
CA GLU A 37 -5.64 -9.24 -27.75
C GLU A 37 -4.61 -10.08 -28.52
N LYS A 38 -3.42 -9.53 -28.81
CA LYS A 38 -2.28 -10.30 -29.33
C LYS A 38 -1.82 -11.40 -28.38
N LEU A 39 -1.93 -11.14 -27.08
CA LEU A 39 -1.58 -12.07 -26.04
C LEU A 39 -2.56 -13.26 -25.98
N ARG A 40 -3.86 -12.97 -25.98
CA ARG A 40 -4.92 -13.99 -26.05
C ARG A 40 -4.76 -14.89 -27.27
N VAL A 41 -4.47 -14.32 -28.43
CA VAL A 41 -4.26 -15.08 -29.67
C VAL A 41 -3.03 -15.99 -29.57
N ARG A 42 -1.96 -15.55 -28.88
CA ARG A 42 -0.75 -16.36 -28.64
C ARG A 42 -0.97 -17.51 -27.65
N LEU A 43 -1.86 -17.32 -26.68
CA LEU A 43 -2.15 -18.27 -25.61
C LEU A 43 -3.33 -19.22 -25.93
N SER A 44 -3.87 -19.16 -27.16
CA SER A 44 -4.98 -20.01 -27.62
C SER A 44 -4.55 -21.41 -28.05
N ASP A 45 -3.25 -21.73 -28.03
CA ASP A 45 -2.77 -23.10 -28.22
C ASP A 45 -2.96 -23.88 -26.90
N GLU A 46 -3.79 -24.93 -26.97
CA GLU A 46 -4.49 -25.60 -25.86
C GLU A 46 -3.62 -26.16 -24.70
N GLU A 47 -2.29 -26.11 -24.78
CA GLU A 47 -1.38 -26.59 -23.73
C GLU A 47 -1.01 -25.54 -22.67
N GLY A 48 -1.24 -24.24 -22.94
CA GLY A 48 -0.82 -23.15 -22.04
C GLY A 48 -1.81 -22.75 -20.94
N MET A 49 -3.03 -23.30 -20.94
CA MET A 49 -4.10 -22.91 -20.02
C MET A 49 -3.96 -23.52 -18.61
N ASP A 50 -3.31 -24.68 -18.47
CA ASP A 50 -3.18 -25.39 -17.19
C ASP A 50 -2.04 -24.85 -16.29
N GLU A 51 -1.16 -23.99 -16.82
CA GLU A 51 -0.04 -23.40 -16.08
C GLU A 51 -0.32 -22.00 -15.53
N LEU A 52 -1.52 -21.44 -15.79
CA LEU A 52 -1.86 -20.11 -15.31
C LEU A 52 -2.22 -20.14 -13.81
N PRO A 53 -1.56 -19.31 -12.96
CA PRO A 53 -1.98 -19.15 -11.58
C PRO A 53 -3.42 -18.65 -11.53
N SER A 54 -4.21 -19.20 -10.60
CA SER A 54 -5.62 -18.85 -10.47
C SER A 54 -5.81 -17.35 -10.23
N VAL A 55 -6.97 -16.82 -10.64
CA VAL A 55 -7.34 -15.41 -10.43
C VAL A 55 -7.20 -15.02 -8.95
N ASP A 56 -7.55 -15.92 -8.02
CA ASP A 56 -7.37 -15.71 -6.58
C ASP A 56 -5.89 -15.58 -6.17
N MET A 57 -5.00 -16.32 -6.82
CA MET A 57 -3.55 -16.25 -6.56
C MET A 57 -2.97 -14.94 -7.12
N LEU A 58 -3.42 -14.52 -8.30
CA LEU A 58 -3.05 -13.24 -8.91
C LEU A 58 -3.56 -12.04 -8.08
N GLN A 59 -4.77 -12.14 -7.52
CA GLN A 59 -5.32 -11.12 -6.61
C GLN A 59 -4.51 -11.01 -5.32
N LYS A 60 -4.06 -12.13 -4.74
CA LYS A 60 -3.19 -12.12 -3.55
C LYS A 60 -1.81 -11.49 -3.81
N ILE A 61 -1.29 -11.65 -5.03
CA ILE A 61 0.00 -11.06 -5.44
C ILE A 61 -0.14 -9.54 -5.69
N HIS A 62 -1.33 -9.08 -6.14
CA HIS A 62 -1.57 -7.68 -6.51
C HIS A 62 -2.38 -6.84 -5.52
N MET A 63 -2.99 -7.43 -4.49
CA MET A 63 -3.40 -6.68 -3.31
C MET A 63 -2.12 -6.16 -2.66
N LYS A 64 -1.71 -4.93 -3.02
CA LYS A 64 -0.65 -4.23 -2.30
C LYS A 64 -1.16 -4.13 -0.87
N PRO A 65 -0.51 -4.82 0.07
CA PRO A 65 -0.85 -4.67 1.47
C PRO A 65 -0.73 -3.18 1.80
N SER A 66 -1.73 -2.63 2.48
CA SER A 66 -1.60 -1.27 3.01
C SER A 66 -0.59 -1.34 4.15
N SER A 67 0.64 -0.92 3.90
CA SER A 67 1.67 -0.85 4.94
C SER A 67 1.67 0.54 5.55
N PHE A 68 1.70 0.62 6.88
CA PHE A 68 1.73 1.87 7.62
C PHE A 68 3.01 1.99 8.44
N GLU A 69 3.76 3.06 8.18
CA GLU A 69 5.01 3.40 8.87
C GLU A 69 4.76 4.41 9.99
N ILE A 70 5.43 4.21 11.12
CA ILE A 70 5.39 5.12 12.27
C ILE A 70 5.96 6.50 11.90
N GLN A 71 5.22 7.57 12.19
CA GLN A 71 5.72 8.95 12.08
C GLN A 71 5.86 9.61 13.45
N SER A 72 4.91 9.37 14.36
CA SER A 72 4.97 9.87 15.73
C SER A 72 4.15 8.98 16.66
N VAL A 73 4.77 8.49 17.73
CA VAL A 73 4.14 7.65 18.75
C VAL A 73 5.04 7.60 19.98
N THR A 74 4.46 7.52 21.17
CA THR A 74 5.27 7.30 22.38
C THR A 74 5.73 5.84 22.45
N LYS A 75 6.91 5.58 23.04
CA LYS A 75 7.43 4.19 23.16
C LYS A 75 6.46 3.26 23.90
N GLU A 76 5.75 3.78 24.89
CA GLU A 76 4.75 3.01 25.63
C GLU A 76 3.55 2.63 24.76
N ALA A 77 2.98 3.60 24.04
CA ALA A 77 1.86 3.35 23.13
C ALA A 77 2.28 2.43 21.98
N LEU A 78 3.47 2.63 21.42
CA LEU A 78 4.02 1.80 20.36
C LEU A 78 4.08 0.32 20.75
N THR A 79 4.60 0.03 21.94
CA THR A 79 4.71 -1.34 22.45
C THR A 79 3.34 -2.01 22.56
N LYS A 80 2.31 -1.28 23.02
CA LYS A 80 0.93 -1.78 23.13
C LYS A 80 0.28 -1.97 21.77
N ILE A 81 0.44 -1.01 20.86
CA ILE A 81 -0.08 -1.08 19.49
C ILE A 81 0.53 -2.28 18.76
N PHE A 82 1.84 -2.51 18.88
CA PHE A 82 2.52 -3.63 18.23
C PHE A 82 2.07 -4.98 18.80
N ALA A 83 1.91 -5.07 20.13
CA ALA A 83 1.38 -6.29 20.76
C ALA A 83 -0.06 -6.58 20.29
N SER A 84 -0.91 -5.55 20.23
CA SER A 84 -2.29 -5.68 19.74
C SER A 84 -2.34 -6.07 18.25
N PHE A 85 -1.43 -5.51 17.44
CA PHE A 85 -1.31 -5.85 16.03
C PHE A 85 -0.83 -7.30 15.84
N GLU A 86 0.19 -7.73 16.58
CA GLU A 86 0.72 -9.10 16.53
C GLU A 86 -0.38 -10.12 16.88
N GLU A 87 -1.24 -9.83 17.87
CA GLU A 87 -2.35 -10.69 18.24
C GLU A 87 -3.41 -10.82 17.14
N GLN A 88 -3.72 -9.72 16.42
CA GLN A 88 -4.77 -9.69 15.41
C GLN A 88 -4.33 -10.14 14.02
N PHE A 89 -3.11 -9.80 13.63
CA PHE A 89 -2.60 -9.97 12.27
C PHE A 89 -1.37 -10.86 12.18
N GLY A 90 -0.74 -11.23 13.30
CA GLY A 90 0.48 -12.05 13.30
C GLY A 90 1.76 -11.25 13.18
N LYS A 91 2.83 -11.76 13.81
CA LYS A 91 4.14 -11.12 13.90
C LYS A 91 4.83 -10.96 12.53
N GLU A 92 4.53 -11.87 11.62
CA GLU A 92 5.04 -11.87 10.24
C GLU A 92 4.63 -10.63 9.45
N ASN A 93 3.59 -9.91 9.88
CA ASN A 93 3.11 -8.69 9.26
C ASN A 93 3.72 -7.41 9.90
N ILE A 94 4.71 -7.57 10.78
CA ILE A 94 5.48 -6.47 11.36
C ILE A 94 6.87 -6.46 10.71
N HIS A 95 7.21 -5.34 10.07
CA HIS A 95 8.48 -5.18 9.35
C HIS A 95 9.18 -3.90 9.82
N GLY A 96 10.01 -4.03 10.86
CA GLY A 96 10.65 -2.87 11.50
C GLY A 96 9.59 -1.93 12.07
N ASP A 97 9.55 -0.70 11.57
CA ASP A 97 8.59 0.34 11.96
C ASP A 97 7.31 0.36 11.10
N CYS A 98 7.10 -0.68 10.28
CA CYS A 98 5.93 -0.83 9.42
C CYS A 98 4.97 -1.94 9.89
N LEU A 99 3.67 -1.64 9.82
CA LEU A 99 2.58 -2.58 10.04
C LEU A 99 1.88 -2.90 8.72
N GLN A 100 1.83 -4.17 8.34
CA GLN A 100 1.29 -4.61 7.05
C GLN A 100 -0.16 -5.10 7.17
N PHE A 101 -1.11 -4.39 6.56
CA PHE A 101 -2.52 -4.75 6.61
C PHE A 101 -2.98 -5.48 5.35
N PRO A 102 -3.95 -6.42 5.46
CA PRO A 102 -4.57 -7.07 4.30
C PRO A 102 -5.25 -6.08 3.34
N ASP A 103 -5.87 -5.04 3.90
CA ASP A 103 -6.52 -3.98 3.16
C ASP A 103 -6.65 -2.71 4.03
N HIS A 104 -7.05 -1.62 3.38
CA HIS A 104 -7.20 -0.31 3.99
C HIS A 104 -8.35 -0.22 5.02
N ASN A 105 -9.41 -1.01 4.88
CA ASN A 105 -10.53 -1.03 5.84
C ASN A 105 -10.12 -1.71 7.14
N LYS A 106 -9.32 -2.77 7.06
CA LYS A 106 -8.71 -3.43 8.22
C LYS A 106 -7.77 -2.48 8.95
N ALA A 107 -6.99 -1.68 8.21
CA ALA A 107 -6.18 -0.62 8.80
C ALA A 107 -7.04 0.42 9.54
N ASP A 108 -8.09 0.97 8.92
CA ASP A 108 -9.00 1.95 9.56
C ASP A 108 -9.60 1.39 10.85
N THR A 109 -10.08 0.14 10.79
CA THR A 109 -10.70 -0.54 11.93
C THR A 109 -9.70 -0.69 13.08
N PHE A 110 -8.50 -1.17 12.78
CA PHE A 110 -7.45 -1.35 13.78
C PHE A 110 -7.05 -0.03 14.42
N PHE A 111 -6.70 0.99 13.63
CA PHE A 111 -6.27 2.26 14.18
C PHE A 111 -7.37 2.98 14.96
N ARG A 112 -8.63 2.86 14.53
CA ARG A 112 -9.77 3.35 15.31
C ARG A 112 -9.90 2.66 16.67
N GLN A 113 -9.65 1.36 16.73
CA GLN A 113 -9.60 0.63 18.01
C GLN A 113 -8.47 1.17 18.90
N GLN A 114 -7.25 1.33 18.37
CA GLN A 114 -6.13 1.88 19.14
C GLN A 114 -6.42 3.30 19.65
N ALA A 115 -7.14 4.11 18.88
CA ALA A 115 -7.58 5.44 19.31
C ALA A 115 -8.59 5.38 20.47
N ASN A 116 -9.52 4.41 20.44
CA ASN A 116 -10.46 4.15 21.55
C ASN A 116 -9.73 3.67 22.80
N ASP A 117 -8.60 2.96 22.65
CA ASP A 117 -7.70 2.56 23.74
C ASP A 117 -6.80 3.71 24.22
N SER A 118 -7.12 4.95 23.82
CA SER A 118 -6.46 6.19 24.23
C SER A 118 -4.99 6.28 23.84
N HIS A 119 -4.61 5.69 22.70
CA HIS A 119 -3.27 5.83 22.14
C HIS A 119 -3.18 7.04 21.21
N ALA A 120 -2.22 7.92 21.48
CA ALA A 120 -1.84 9.01 20.59
C ALA A 120 -0.80 8.51 19.58
N PHE A 121 -1.06 8.73 18.29
CA PHE A 121 -0.19 8.26 17.22
C PHE A 121 -0.40 9.01 15.90
N LEU A 122 0.62 8.92 15.04
CA LEU A 122 0.58 9.23 13.63
C LEU A 122 1.32 8.13 12.87
N PHE A 123 0.61 7.46 11.96
CA PHE A 123 1.17 6.53 10.99
C PHE A 123 0.92 7.02 9.58
N LYS A 124 1.83 6.75 8.65
CA LYS A 124 1.71 7.09 7.22
C LYS A 124 1.63 5.81 6.40
N GLU A 125 0.66 5.74 5.49
CA GLU A 125 0.61 4.67 4.51
C GLU A 125 1.76 4.81 3.50
N VAL A 126 2.52 3.73 3.33
CA VAL A 126 3.71 3.69 2.47
C VAL A 126 3.30 3.96 1.01
N ASN A 127 4.05 4.84 0.34
CA ASN A 127 3.79 5.30 -1.03
C ASN A 127 2.44 6.01 -1.26
N SER A 128 1.81 6.52 -0.19
CA SER A 128 0.55 7.26 -0.26
C SER A 128 0.63 8.53 0.59
N ASP A 129 -0.13 9.56 0.21
CA ASP A 129 -0.41 10.71 1.09
C ASP A 129 -1.61 10.39 1.97
N ASN A 130 -1.57 9.27 2.69
CA ASN A 130 -2.63 8.85 3.60
C ASN A 130 -2.04 8.57 4.98
N TYR A 131 -2.74 9.01 6.02
CA TYR A 131 -2.28 8.98 7.39
C TYR A 131 -3.38 8.47 8.29
N ALA A 132 -3.00 7.73 9.33
CA ALA A 132 -3.85 7.41 10.47
C ALA A 132 -3.39 8.25 11.67
N PHE A 133 -4.28 9.12 12.17
CA PHE A 133 -4.01 10.04 13.26
C PHE A 133 -4.93 9.78 14.45
N SER A 134 -4.35 9.81 15.66
CA SER A 134 -5.07 9.86 16.92
C SER A 134 -4.39 10.79 17.92
N ASP A 135 -5.17 11.56 18.67
CA ASP A 135 -4.66 12.39 19.77
C ASP A 135 -4.64 11.66 21.13
N GLY A 136 -5.08 10.40 21.18
CA GLY A 136 -5.19 9.60 22.40
C GLY A 136 -6.32 10.00 23.33
N LYS A 137 -7.24 10.88 22.90
CA LYS A 137 -8.42 11.33 23.67
C LYS A 137 -9.72 11.01 22.93
N GLY A 138 -9.69 10.01 22.05
CA GLY A 138 -10.83 9.56 21.24
C GLY A 138 -11.02 10.34 19.94
N HIS A 139 -10.12 11.26 19.58
CA HIS A 139 -10.14 11.88 18.25
C HIS A 139 -9.31 11.05 17.28
N TYR A 140 -10.00 10.47 16.29
CA TYR A 140 -9.38 9.64 15.27
C TYR A 140 -9.76 10.11 13.86
N LYS A 141 -8.78 10.16 12.95
CA LYS A 141 -9.02 10.40 11.53
C LYS A 141 -8.00 9.64 10.69
N MET A 142 -8.49 8.92 9.70
CA MET A 142 -7.71 8.45 8.57
C MET A 142 -8.04 9.27 7.32
N GLY A 143 -7.02 9.61 6.53
CA GLY A 143 -7.16 10.39 5.31
C GLY A 143 -5.86 11.09 4.93
N CYS A 144 -5.95 11.97 3.93
CA CYS A 144 -4.76 12.66 3.46
C CYS A 144 -4.23 13.71 4.43
N LYS A 145 -3.00 14.21 4.21
CA LYS A 145 -2.40 15.24 5.08
C LYS A 145 -3.35 16.45 5.24
N ALA A 146 -3.97 16.88 4.14
CA ALA A 146 -4.94 17.98 4.16
C ALA A 146 -6.19 17.67 4.98
N ASP A 147 -6.67 16.42 4.96
CA ASP A 147 -7.81 15.98 5.77
C ASP A 147 -7.47 15.99 7.25
N ILE A 148 -6.29 15.49 7.64
CA ILE A 148 -5.86 15.49 9.04
C ILE A 148 -5.71 16.92 9.55
N ILE A 149 -5.06 17.81 8.78
CA ILE A 149 -4.91 19.22 9.15
C ILE A 149 -6.28 19.89 9.33
N SER A 150 -7.19 19.65 8.38
CA SER A 150 -8.55 20.22 8.43
C SER A 150 -9.32 19.68 9.63
N TYR A 151 -9.18 18.39 9.93
CA TYR A 151 -9.78 17.74 11.09
C TYR A 151 -9.26 18.32 12.42
N CYS A 152 -7.94 18.47 12.58
CA CYS A 152 -7.37 19.06 13.79
C CYS A 152 -7.82 20.51 13.98
N LYS A 153 -7.80 21.33 12.91
CA LYS A 153 -8.29 22.72 12.96
C LYS A 153 -9.77 22.79 13.35
N LYS A 154 -10.62 21.93 12.78
CA LYS A 154 -12.06 21.90 13.07
C LYS A 154 -12.35 21.55 14.53
N ASN A 155 -11.53 20.71 15.14
CA ASN A 155 -11.72 20.22 16.50
C ASN A 155 -10.80 20.91 17.52
N SER A 156 -10.09 21.98 17.14
CA SER A 156 -9.13 22.70 18.00
C SER A 156 -8.06 21.79 18.61
N LEU A 157 -7.59 20.80 17.84
CA LEU A 157 -6.54 19.87 18.24
C LEU A 157 -5.17 20.38 17.82
N GLU A 158 -4.14 19.98 18.57
CA GLU A 158 -2.75 20.19 18.17
C GLU A 158 -2.43 19.41 16.89
N LEU A 159 -1.69 20.05 15.98
CA LEU A 159 -1.19 19.37 14.79
C LEU A 159 0.02 18.52 15.16
N PRO A 160 0.13 17.29 14.61
CA PRO A 160 1.36 16.52 14.75
C PRO A 160 2.57 17.33 14.31
N ASP A 161 3.62 17.34 15.13
CA ASP A 161 4.87 18.08 14.85
C ASP A 161 5.46 17.75 13.48
N TYR A 162 5.31 16.49 13.05
CA TYR A 162 5.71 15.99 11.74
C TYR A 162 5.12 16.82 10.56
N PHE A 163 3.95 17.42 10.73
CA PHE A 163 3.34 18.27 9.70
C PHE A 163 3.81 19.72 9.73
N ASN A 164 4.47 20.14 10.81
CA ASN A 164 5.03 21.48 11.00
C ASN A 164 6.48 21.59 10.50
N THR A 165 7.15 20.47 10.23
CA THR A 165 8.41 20.45 9.49
C THR A 165 8.16 20.88 8.05
N GLU A 166 8.80 21.98 7.64
CA GLU A 166 8.87 22.38 6.22
C GLU A 166 9.38 21.20 5.38
N PRO A 167 8.91 21.02 4.14
CA PRO A 167 9.52 20.05 3.26
C PRO A 167 10.99 20.41 3.12
N SER A 168 11.89 19.61 3.69
CA SER A 168 13.29 19.66 3.31
C SER A 168 13.34 19.38 1.81
N ASP A 169 13.93 20.29 1.05
CA ASP A 169 14.22 20.19 -0.39
C ASP A 169 15.13 18.98 -0.72
N GLU A 170 14.65 17.76 -0.48
CA GLU A 170 15.33 16.51 -0.82
C GLU A 170 14.35 15.57 -1.52
N GLN A 171 13.80 16.01 -2.64
CA GLN A 171 13.32 15.11 -3.70
C GLN A 171 13.21 15.80 -5.07
N GLU A 172 14.19 16.63 -5.44
CA GLU A 172 14.51 16.87 -6.85
C GLU A 172 15.62 15.91 -7.32
N HIS A 173 15.28 14.63 -7.46
CA HIS A 173 16.01 13.77 -8.39
C HIS A 173 15.20 13.63 -9.68
N SER A 174 15.18 14.71 -10.46
CA SER A 174 14.99 14.60 -11.89
C SER A 174 16.15 13.75 -12.46
N PRO A 175 15.90 12.66 -13.18
CA PRO A 175 16.97 11.97 -13.88
C PRO A 175 17.46 12.89 -15.00
N ALA A 176 18.73 13.30 -14.91
CA ALA A 176 19.40 13.96 -16.01
C ALA A 176 19.39 13.03 -17.23
N VAL A 177 18.69 13.44 -18.28
CA VAL A 177 18.81 12.83 -19.60
C VAL A 177 20.20 13.20 -20.12
N LEU A 178 21.10 12.22 -20.14
CA LEU A 178 22.38 12.33 -20.85
C LEU A 178 22.12 12.18 -22.35
N ASN A 179 22.46 13.23 -23.10
CA ASN A 179 22.65 13.20 -24.54
C ASN A 179 23.83 12.32 -24.94
#